data_AF-A0A0B1Q1D8-F1
#
_entry.id   AF-A0A0B1Q1D8-F1
#
_cell.length_a   1.000
_cell.length_b   1.000
_cell.length_c   1.000
_cell.angle_alpha   90.00
_cell.angle_beta   90.00
_cell.angle_gamma   90.00
#
_symmetry.space_group_name_H-M   'P 1'
#
loop_
_entity.id
_entity.type
_entity.pdbx_description
1 polymer ?
#
loop_
_entity_poly.entity_id
_entity_poly.type
_entity_poly.pdbx_seq_one_letter_code
_entity_poly.pdbx_strand_id
1 'polypeptide(L)'
;MIRFVLRFVAFFVLAAACVLGVGDAARSLAASDWRLMDLAEAATLAAPHMPDGLPTPSGTGADILAWFWAHMAHLPAAPTLAVLALFLFGATARPAAIRRRTALRH
;
A
#
# COMPACT_ATOMS: atom_id res chain seq x y z
N MET A 1 19.03 -0.04 -10.42
CA MET A 1 18.13 -1.19 -10.30
C MET A 1 17.16 -1.06 -9.14
N ILE A 2 17.62 -0.83 -7.90
CA ILE A 2 16.76 -0.70 -6.70
C ILE A 2 15.60 0.31 -6.87
N ARG A 3 15.86 1.50 -7.41
CA ARG A 3 14.80 2.51 -7.66
C ARG A 3 13.73 2.05 -8.64
N PHE A 4 14.11 1.25 -9.64
CA PHE A 4 13.16 0.71 -10.61
C PHE A 4 12.27 -0.34 -9.95
N VAL A 5 12.86 -1.25 -9.17
CA VAL A 5 12.13 -2.25 -8.39
C VAL A 5 11.15 -1.58 -7.42
N LEU A 6 11.59 -0.56 -6.68
CA LEU A 6 10.70 0.18 -5.77
C LEU A 6 9.55 0.89 -6.50
N ARG A 7 9.80 1.46 -7.68
CA ARG A 7 8.73 2.05 -8.51
C ARG A 7 7.76 1.02 -9.02
N PHE A 8 8.27 -0.12 -9.47
CA PHE A 8 7.45 -1.24 -9.90
C PHE A 8 6.55 -1.72 -8.77
N VAL A 9 7.11 -1.92 -7.57
CA VAL A 9 6.34 -2.28 -6.37
C VAL A 9 5.31 -1.19 -6.04
N ALA A 10 5.68 0.09 -6.10
CA ALA A 10 4.72 1.18 -5.86
C ALA A 10 3.53 1.15 -6.83
N PHE A 11 3.77 0.98 -8.12
CA PHE A 11 2.69 0.89 -9.12
C PHE A 11 1.86 -0.38 -8.95
N PHE A 12 2.49 -1.50 -8.57
CA PHE A 12 1.77 -2.73 -8.28
C PHE A 12 0.83 -2.58 -7.07
N VAL A 13 1.32 -1.97 -5.98
CA VAL A 13 0.51 -1.67 -4.79
C VAL A 13 -0.60 -0.68 -5.12
N LEU A 14 -0.34 0.33 -5.96
CA LEU A 14 -1.36 1.27 -6.42
C LEU A 14 -2.45 0.57 -7.24
N ALA A 15 -2.07 -0.34 -8.14
CA ALA A 15 -3.01 -1.12 -8.94
C ALA A 15 -3.92 -1.98 -8.04
N ALA A 16 -3.34 -2.65 -7.03
CA ALA A 16 -4.11 -3.40 -6.05
C ALA A 16 -5.11 -2.50 -5.29
N ALA A 17 -4.66 -1.32 -4.85
CA ALA A 17 -5.53 -0.33 -4.21
C ALA A 17 -6.70 0.10 -5.10
N CYS A 18 -6.46 0.31 -6.40
CA CYS A 18 -7.51 0.66 -7.36
C CYS A 18 -8.54 -0.48 -7.53
N VAL A 19 -8.08 -1.73 -7.66
CA VAL A 19 -8.97 -2.90 -7.78
C VAL A 19 -9.85 -3.04 -6.55
N LEU A 20 -9.27 -2.91 -5.35
CA LEU A 20 -10.03 -2.95 -4.11
C LEU A 20 -11.02 -1.78 -4.00
N GLY A 21 -10.60 -0.57 -4.35
CA GLY A 21 -11.47 0.61 -4.33
C GLY A 21 -12.68 0.47 -5.29
N VAL A 22 -12.48 -0.09 -6.47
CA VAL A 22 -13.59 -0.39 -7.41
C VAL A 22 -14.51 -1.46 -6.82
N GLY A 23 -13.96 -2.50 -6.20
CA GLY A 23 -14.75 -3.54 -5.52
C GLY A 23 -15.58 -3.00 -4.36
N ASP A 24 -15.01 -2.11 -3.55
CA ASP A 24 -15.71 -1.46 -2.43
C ASP A 24 -16.79 -0.51 -2.93
N ALA A 25 -16.53 0.24 -4.00
CA ALA A 25 -17.54 1.09 -4.63
C ALA A 25 -18.71 0.25 -5.19
N ALA A 26 -18.41 -0.85 -5.89
CA ALA A 26 -19.43 -1.75 -6.40
C ALA A 26 -20.28 -2.38 -5.27
N ARG A 27 -19.65 -2.83 -4.19
CA ARG A 27 -20.33 -3.36 -3.00
C ARG A 27 -21.18 -2.29 -2.31
N SER A 28 -20.65 -1.08 -2.18
CA SER A 28 -21.35 0.03 -1.55
C SER A 28 -22.59 0.44 -2.34
N LEU A 29 -22.48 0.49 -3.67
CA LEU A 29 -23.61 0.77 -4.57
C LEU A 29 -24.67 -0.34 -4.51
N ALA A 30 -24.25 -1.61 -4.50
CA ALA A 30 -25.18 -2.73 -4.40
C ALA A 30 -25.93 -2.77 -3.05
N ALA A 31 -25.28 -2.35 -1.96
CA ALA A 31 -25.86 -2.32 -0.63
C ALA A 31 -26.58 -1.00 -0.28
N SER A 32 -26.47 0.04 -1.12
CA SER A 32 -26.88 1.42 -0.81
C SER A 32 -26.29 1.97 0.49
N ASP A 33 -25.12 1.48 0.89
CA ASP A 33 -24.45 1.84 2.13
C ASP A 33 -22.93 1.90 1.90
N TRP A 34 -22.24 2.82 2.56
CA TRP A 34 -20.81 2.98 2.38
C TRP A 34 -20.04 1.92 3.15
N ARG A 35 -19.51 0.93 2.42
CA ARG A 35 -18.81 -0.23 2.98
C ARG A 35 -17.44 -0.35 2.35
N LEU A 36 -16.43 0.05 3.11
CA LEU A 36 -15.03 -0.16 2.76
C LEU A 36 -14.56 -1.48 3.38
N MET A 37 -13.68 -2.17 2.67
CA MET A 37 -13.07 -3.39 3.18
C MET A 37 -11.88 -3.06 4.06
N ASP A 38 -11.81 -3.68 5.23
CA ASP A 38 -10.70 -3.50 6.16
C ASP A 38 -9.44 -4.23 5.68
N LEU A 39 -8.29 -3.76 6.13
CA LEU A 39 -6.99 -4.34 5.79
C LEU A 39 -6.86 -5.79 6.28
N ALA A 40 -7.48 -6.12 7.42
CA ALA A 40 -7.55 -7.49 7.92
C ALA A 40 -8.30 -8.42 6.95
N GLU A 41 -9.46 -7.99 6.45
CA GLU A 41 -10.27 -8.76 5.50
C GLU A 41 -9.54 -8.90 4.15
N ALA A 42 -8.88 -7.82 3.69
CA ALA A 42 -8.05 -7.89 2.50
C ALA A 42 -6.91 -8.91 2.65
N ALA A 43 -6.27 -8.96 3.83
CA ALA A 43 -5.17 -9.87 4.11
C ALA A 43 -5.61 -11.33 4.22
N THR A 44 -6.77 -11.61 4.82
CA THR A 44 -7.31 -12.98 4.89
C THR A 44 -7.70 -13.51 3.51
N LEU A 45 -8.24 -12.66 2.63
CA LEU A 45 -8.52 -13.00 1.23
C LEU A 45 -7.23 -13.27 0.43
N ALA A 46 -6.14 -12.57 0.74
CA ALA A 46 -4.85 -12.76 0.09
C ALA A 46 -4.04 -13.94 0.66
N ALA A 47 -4.31 -14.38 1.89
CA ALA A 47 -3.52 -15.39 2.59
C ALA A 47 -3.33 -16.71 1.80
N PRO A 48 -4.35 -17.28 1.12
CA PRO A 48 -4.18 -18.50 0.32
C PRO A 48 -3.29 -18.34 -0.91
N HIS A 49 -2.92 -17.11 -1.25
CA HIS A 49 -2.10 -16.79 -2.42
C HIS A 49 -0.70 -16.28 -2.02
N MET A 50 -0.39 -16.26 -0.72
CA MET A 50 0.95 -15.94 -0.25
C MET A 50 1.91 -17.11 -0.54
N PRO A 51 3.16 -16.83 -0.93
CA PRO A 51 4.14 -17.88 -1.14
C PRO A 51 4.44 -18.61 0.16
N ASP A 52 4.33 -19.95 0.14
CA ASP A 52 4.79 -20.81 1.22
C ASP A 52 6.32 -20.68 1.36
N GLY A 53 6.79 -20.37 2.57
CA GLY A 53 8.22 -20.23 2.87
C GLY A 53 8.71 -18.79 3.07
N LEU A 54 7.81 -17.81 3.21
CA LEU A 54 8.22 -16.50 3.74
C LEU A 54 8.77 -16.68 5.17
N PRO A 55 9.93 -16.08 5.49
CA PRO A 55 10.50 -16.17 6.82
C PRO A 55 9.52 -15.56 7.82
N THR A 56 9.09 -16.36 8.80
CA THR A 56 8.31 -15.86 9.93
C THR A 56 9.19 -14.94 10.76
N PRO A 57 8.87 -13.65 10.89
CA PRO A 57 9.65 -12.75 11.72
C PRO A 57 9.64 -13.29 13.16
N SER A 58 10.80 -13.31 13.81
CA SER A 58 10.97 -13.76 15.19
C SER A 58 11.69 -12.70 16.02
N GLY A 59 11.46 -12.70 17.35
CA GLY A 59 12.06 -11.75 18.28
C GLY A 59 11.38 -10.38 18.27
N THR A 60 12.08 -9.36 18.77
CA THR A 60 11.50 -8.02 19.02
C THR A 60 10.93 -7.34 17.77
N GLY A 61 11.48 -7.64 16.59
CA GLY A 61 10.95 -7.15 15.32
C GLY A 61 9.58 -7.72 14.97
N ALA A 62 9.29 -8.95 15.39
CA ALA A 62 7.97 -9.58 15.22
C ALA A 62 6.93 -8.91 16.12
N ASP A 63 7.30 -8.60 17.36
CA ASP A 63 6.41 -7.92 18.31
C ASP A 63 6.04 -6.51 17.84
N ILE A 64 7.03 -5.76 17.33
CA ILE A 64 6.79 -4.42 16.75
C ILE A 64 5.88 -4.53 15.52
N LEU A 65 6.11 -5.51 14.65
CA LEU A 65 5.28 -5.71 13.46
C LEU A 65 3.85 -6.13 13.84
N ALA A 66 3.69 -7.00 14.83
CA ALA A 66 2.39 -7.41 15.36
C ALA A 66 1.64 -6.24 16.00
N TRP A 67 2.33 -5.41 16.78
CA TRP A 67 1.78 -4.18 17.34
C TRP A 67 1.33 -3.22 16.24
N PHE A 68 2.17 -2.99 15.23
CA PHE A 68 1.84 -2.12 14.09
C PHE A 68 0.66 -2.66 13.29
N TRP A 69 0.63 -3.97 13.05
CA TRP A 69 -0.48 -4.66 12.39
C TRP A 69 -1.79 -4.47 13.17
N ALA A 70 -1.78 -4.66 14.50
CA ALA A 70 -2.97 -4.45 15.32
C ALA A 70 -3.56 -3.03 15.19
N HIS A 71 -2.71 -2.02 14.99
CA HIS A 71 -3.15 -0.63 14.79
C HIS A 71 -3.59 -0.33 13.36
N MET A 72 -3.14 -1.08 12.37
CA MET A 72 -3.43 -0.79 10.95
C MET A 72 -4.51 -1.71 10.37
N ALA A 73 -4.76 -2.85 10.99
CA ALA A 73 -5.65 -3.91 10.49
C ALA A 73 -7.10 -3.45 10.26
N HIS A 74 -7.56 -2.47 11.04
CA HIS A 74 -8.91 -1.90 10.97
C HIS A 74 -9.02 -0.70 10.02
N LEU A 75 -7.93 -0.28 9.39
CA LEU A 75 -7.97 0.81 8.43
C LEU A 75 -8.51 0.31 7.09
N PRO A 76 -9.20 1.17 6.32
CA PRO A 76 -9.73 0.78 5.03
C PRO A 76 -8.58 0.42 4.06
N ALA A 77 -8.66 -0.76 3.45
CA ALA A 77 -7.56 -1.35 2.69
C ALA A 77 -7.16 -0.50 1.48
N ALA A 78 -8.14 -0.08 0.67
CA ALA A 78 -7.90 0.69 -0.55
C ALA A 78 -7.12 2.01 -0.32
N PRO A 79 -7.58 2.95 0.54
CA PRO A 79 -6.82 4.18 0.78
C PRO A 79 -5.48 3.93 1.47
N THR A 80 -5.40 2.95 2.37
CA THR A 80 -4.14 2.64 3.08
C THR A 80 -3.06 2.16 2.12
N LEU A 81 -3.41 1.27 1.19
CA LEU A 81 -2.50 0.80 0.14
C LEU A 81 -2.17 1.91 -0.87
N ALA A 82 -3.13 2.77 -1.22
CA ALA A 82 -2.88 3.91 -2.10
C ALA A 82 -1.86 4.90 -1.49
N VAL A 83 -1.99 5.21 -0.20
CA VAL A 83 -1.06 6.06 0.55
C VAL A 83 0.32 5.41 0.61
N LEU A 84 0.41 4.11 0.92
CA LEU A 84 1.66 3.37 0.91
C LEU A 84 2.35 3.41 -0.47
N ALA A 85 1.59 3.18 -1.54
CA ALA A 85 2.11 3.28 -2.91
C ALA A 85 2.66 4.68 -3.22
N LEU A 86 1.97 5.73 -2.78
CA LEU A 86 2.43 7.11 -2.96
C LEU A 86 3.73 7.37 -2.19
N PHE A 87 3.86 6.87 -0.96
CA PHE A 87 5.10 6.97 -0.19
C PHE A 87 6.26 6.23 -0.86
N LEU A 88 6.04 5.00 -1.33
CA LEU A 88 7.04 4.22 -2.04
C LEU A 88 7.48 4.90 -3.34
N PHE A 89 6.51 5.44 -4.09
CA PHE A 89 6.80 6.21 -5.31
C PHE A 89 7.57 7.49 -4.98
N GLY A 90 7.14 8.26 -3.98
CA GLY A 90 7.77 9.50 -3.53
C GLY A 90 9.22 9.28 -3.09
N ALA A 91 9.53 8.20 -2.37
CA ALA A 91 10.89 7.85 -1.97
C ALA A 91 11.83 7.60 -3.17
N THR A 92 11.28 7.23 -4.33
CA THR A 92 12.04 7.01 -5.58
C THR A 92 12.04 8.22 -6.52
N ALA A 93 11.11 9.15 -6.32
CA ALA A 93 11.03 10.39 -7.07
C ALA A 93 12.18 11.30 -6.66
N ARG A 94 13.31 11.23 -7.40
CA ARG A 94 14.42 12.17 -7.22
C ARG A 94 13.91 13.62 -7.25
N PRO A 95 14.55 14.54 -6.52
CA PRO A 95 14.25 15.97 -6.56
C PRO A 95 14.73 16.61 -7.88
N ALA A 96 14.21 16.16 -9.01
CA ALA A 96 14.41 16.82 -10.29
C ALA A 96 13.69 18.19 -10.33
N ALA A 97 12.63 18.35 -9.52
CA ALA A 97 11.90 19.61 -9.38
C ALA A 97 12.71 20.71 -8.66
N ILE A 98 13.62 20.35 -7.75
CA ILE A 98 14.44 21.32 -7.01
C ILE A 98 15.54 21.90 -7.91
N ARG A 99 16.13 21.09 -8.81
CA ARG A 99 17.19 21.55 -9.73
C ARG A 99 16.68 22.46 -10.87
N ARG A 100 15.41 22.35 -11.28
CA ARG A 100 14.85 23.24 -12.32
C ARG A 100 14.54 24.65 -11.83
N ARG A 101 14.22 24.83 -10.54
CA ARG A 101 13.97 26.18 -9.98
C ARG A 101 15.25 27.00 -9.78
N THR A 102 16.40 26.36 -9.60
CA THR A 102 17.69 27.06 -9.52
C THR A 102 18.28 27.40 -10.89
N ALA A 103 17.97 26.63 -11.94
CA ALA A 103 18.45 26.89 -13.30
C ALA A 103 17.69 28.03 -14.03
N LEU A 104 16.53 28.46 -13.53
CA LEU A 104 15.75 29.57 -14.08
C LEU A 104 15.99 30.91 -13.35
N ARG A 105 16.98 30.96 -12.45
CA ARG A 105 17.38 32.16 -11.70
C ARG A 105 18.74 32.72 -12.12
N HIS A 106 19.31 32.23 -13.21
CA HIS A 106 20.55 32.75 -13.81
C HIS A 106 20.30 33.19 -15.24
#